data_AF-A0A4Y2DEY2-F1
#
_entry.id   AF-A0A4Y2DEY2-F1
#
_cell.length_a   1.000
_cell.length_b   1.000
_cell.length_c   1.000
_cell.angle_alpha   90.00
_cell.angle_beta   90.00
_cell.angle_gamma   90.00
#
_symmetry.space_group_name_H-M   'P 1'
#
loop_
_entity.id
_entity.type
_entity.pdbx_description
1 polymer ?
#
loop_
_entity_poly.entity_id
_entity_poly.type
_entity_poly.pdbx_seq_one_letter_code
_entity_poly.pdbx_strand_id
1 'polypeptide(L)'
;MFQFASSDSFAEYEIARAEGMSRRNHLHDEMRRRAFGMFQVCARQSAVDRELNVHRSVIHSLWNHYQRDQNASRRRGSGRRRIITTANDHYLLQCARRRRTLTTRQLASQLSAAAGKPISRQTVSRRLHE
;
A
#
# COMPACT_ATOMS: atom_id res chain seq x y z
N MET A 1 31.24 3.61 35.09
CA MET A 1 30.11 4.23 34.39
C MET A 1 29.86 3.45 33.10
N PHE A 2 28.71 2.79 33.07
CA PHE A 2 28.05 1.96 32.05
C PHE A 2 28.84 1.41 30.85
N GLN A 3 29.01 0.09 30.91
CA GLN A 3 29.48 -0.81 29.85
C GLN A 3 28.46 -0.92 28.70
N PHE A 4 29.00 -1.20 27.52
CA PHE A 4 28.31 -1.52 26.28
C PHE A 4 27.24 -2.62 26.47
N ALA A 5 26.00 -2.32 26.09
CA ALA A 5 24.96 -3.30 25.82
C ALA A 5 24.45 -3.07 24.39
N SER A 6 25.17 -3.61 23.39
CA SER A 6 24.86 -3.44 21.96
C SER A 6 24.95 -4.79 21.22
N SER A 7 24.54 -5.86 21.91
CA SER A 7 24.56 -7.23 21.36
C SER A 7 23.16 -7.81 21.14
N ASP A 8 22.16 -7.41 21.94
CA ASP A 8 20.79 -7.93 21.79
C ASP A 8 20.10 -7.42 20.52
N SER A 9 20.39 -6.19 20.09
CA SER A 9 19.84 -5.61 18.86
C SER A 9 20.29 -6.34 17.58
N PHE A 10 21.48 -6.96 17.59
CA PHE A 10 21.98 -7.72 16.46
C PHE A 10 21.31 -9.10 16.34
N ALA A 11 21.06 -9.74 17.48
CA ALA A 11 20.31 -11.00 17.53
C ALA A 11 18.84 -10.81 17.12
N GLU A 12 18.20 -9.73 17.58
CA GLU A 12 16.84 -9.36 17.16
C GLU A 12 16.78 -9.03 15.65
N TYR A 13 17.84 -8.44 15.09
CA TYR A 13 17.97 -8.17 13.66
C TYR A 13 18.08 -9.46 12.82
N GLU A 14 18.81 -10.47 13.29
CA GLU A 14 18.92 -11.76 12.59
C GLU A 14 17.62 -12.58 12.66
N ILE A 15 16.92 -12.55 13.80
CA ILE A 15 15.62 -13.21 13.97
C ILE A 15 14.57 -12.55 13.05
N ALA A 16 14.54 -11.22 12.98
CA ALA A 16 13.67 -10.48 12.05
C ALA A 16 14.05 -10.70 10.57
N ARG A 17 15.33 -10.92 10.25
CA ARG A 17 15.79 -11.28 8.89
C ARG A 17 15.28 -12.66 8.45
N ALA A 18 15.19 -13.62 9.36
CA ALA A 18 14.76 -14.98 9.04
C ALA A 18 13.24 -15.08 8.78
N GLU A 19 12.43 -14.35 9.54
CA GLU A 19 10.96 -14.34 9.38
C GLU A 19 10.47 -13.49 8.19
N GLY A 20 11.34 -12.62 7.66
CA GLY A 20 11.04 -11.65 6.61
C GLY A 20 11.31 -12.09 5.17
N MET A 21 11.45 -13.39 4.85
CA MET A 21 11.67 -13.85 3.47
C MET A 21 10.42 -13.73 2.55
N SER A 22 9.62 -12.68 2.74
CA SER A 22 8.68 -12.21 1.74
C SER A 22 9.44 -11.38 0.71
N ARG A 23 9.47 -11.81 -0.55
CA ARG A 23 10.12 -11.17 -1.71
C ARG A 23 9.71 -9.70 -1.94
N ARG A 24 10.16 -8.76 -1.11
CA ARG A 24 9.85 -7.33 -1.25
C ARG A 24 11.06 -6.49 -0.85
N ASN A 25 11.70 -5.89 -1.86
CA ASN A 25 12.86 -4.99 -1.76
C ASN A 25 12.48 -3.67 -1.07
N HIS A 26 12.14 -3.68 0.22
CA HIS A 26 11.68 -2.50 0.95
C HIS A 26 12.51 -2.28 2.21
N LEU A 27 12.94 -1.03 2.42
CA LEU A 27 13.63 -0.61 3.64
C LEU A 27 12.67 -0.68 4.83
N HIS A 28 13.14 -1.26 5.94
CA HIS A 28 12.38 -1.43 7.18
C HIS A 28 11.87 -0.09 7.74
N ASP A 29 10.69 -0.08 8.34
CA ASP A 29 10.04 1.17 8.82
C ASP A 29 10.86 1.86 9.92
N GLU A 30 11.60 1.10 10.72
CA GLU A 30 12.55 1.65 11.69
C GLU A 30 13.69 2.44 11.04
N MET A 31 14.32 1.86 10.01
CA MET A 31 15.38 2.53 9.26
C MET A 31 14.85 3.79 8.54
N ARG A 32 13.60 3.76 8.07
CA ARG A 32 12.92 4.95 7.51
C ARG A 32 12.73 6.05 8.54
N ARG A 33 12.31 5.71 9.77
CA ARG A 33 12.18 6.68 10.88
C ARG A 33 13.52 7.28 11.28
N ARG A 34 14.57 6.45 11.36
CA ARG A 34 15.94 6.92 11.65
C ARG A 34 16.47 7.84 10.56
N ALA A 35 16.30 7.47 9.28
CA ALA A 35 16.64 8.32 8.14
C ALA A 35 15.90 9.67 8.17
N PHE A 36 14.63 9.66 8.56
CA PHE A 36 13.82 10.87 8.67
C PHE A 36 14.34 11.82 9.76
N GLY A 37 14.68 11.32 10.95
CA GLY A 37 15.32 12.13 12.00
C GLY A 37 16.65 12.72 11.52
N MET A 38 17.44 11.96 10.78
CA MET A 38 18.69 12.46 10.18
C MET A 38 18.44 13.50 9.10
N PHE A 39 17.42 13.35 8.25
CA PHE A 39 17.08 14.35 7.24
C PHE A 39 16.64 15.69 7.84
N GLN A 40 16.05 15.68 9.05
CA GLN A 40 15.69 16.88 9.78
C GLN A 40 16.91 17.59 10.38
N VAL A 41 17.86 16.83 10.93
CA VAL A 41 19.06 17.37 11.59
C VAL A 41 20.18 17.70 10.59
N CYS A 42 20.33 16.88 9.56
CA CYS A 42 21.41 16.91 8.59
C CYS A 42 20.85 16.84 7.15
N ALA A 43 20.96 17.94 6.39
CA ALA A 43 20.44 18.05 5.03
C ALA A 43 21.24 17.25 3.95
N ARG A 44 22.23 16.44 4.33
CA ARG A 44 23.12 15.74 3.40
C ARG A 44 22.78 14.25 3.28
N GLN A 45 22.24 13.85 2.13
CA GLN A 45 21.90 12.46 1.81
C GLN A 45 23.07 11.48 1.97
N SER A 46 24.32 11.93 1.74
CA SER A 46 25.52 11.10 1.88
C SER A 46 25.86 10.73 3.33
N ALA A 47 25.44 11.53 4.32
CA ALA A 47 25.61 11.15 5.71
C ALA A 47 24.64 10.02 6.09
N VAL A 48 23.42 10.07 5.53
CA VAL A 48 22.39 9.04 5.76
C VAL A 48 22.75 7.72 5.07
N ASP A 49 23.39 7.76 3.90
CA ASP A 49 23.86 6.52 3.24
C ASP A 49 24.92 5.77 4.06
N ARG A 50 25.89 6.51 4.63
CA ARG A 50 26.99 5.94 5.40
C ARG A 50 26.53 5.39 6.73
N GLU A 51 25.65 6.12 7.41
CA GLU A 51 25.13 5.76 8.73
C GLU A 51 24.19 4.55 8.67
N LEU A 52 23.35 4.48 7.64
CA LEU A 52 22.39 3.39 7.50
C LEU A 52 22.96 2.20 6.71
N ASN A 53 24.14 2.33 6.11
CA ASN A 53 24.75 1.35 5.21
C ASN A 53 23.77 0.89 4.12
N VAL A 54 23.02 1.84 3.56
CA VAL A 54 21.95 1.59 2.58
C VAL A 54 22.34 2.21 1.24
N HIS A 55 22.05 1.49 0.16
CA HIS A 55 22.38 1.94 -1.19
C HIS A 55 21.79 3.33 -1.50
N ARG A 56 22.57 4.17 -2.18
CA ARG A 56 22.24 5.57 -2.49
C ARG A 56 20.89 5.75 -3.20
N SER A 57 20.48 4.80 -4.05
CA SER A 57 19.17 4.84 -4.72
C SER A 57 17.99 4.77 -3.76
N VAL A 58 18.13 4.04 -2.65
CA VAL A 58 17.08 3.90 -1.63
C VAL A 58 16.97 5.19 -0.82
N ILE A 59 18.11 5.80 -0.45
CA ILE A 59 18.14 7.10 0.23
C ILE A 59 17.54 8.20 -0.63
N HIS A 60 17.88 8.25 -1.93
CA HIS A 60 17.29 9.18 -2.87
C HIS A 60 15.77 8.98 -3.02
N SER A 61 15.30 7.73 -3.11
CA SER A 61 13.87 7.43 -3.15
C SER A 61 13.15 7.87 -1.87
N LEU A 62 13.79 7.71 -0.70
CA LEU A 62 13.24 8.12 0.59
C LEU A 62 13.19 9.63 0.74
N TRP A 63 14.23 10.35 0.29
CA TRP A 63 14.26 11.81 0.25
C TRP A 63 13.14 12.38 -0.64
N ASN A 64 12.96 11.80 -1.82
CA ASN A 64 11.89 12.19 -2.74
C ASN A 64 10.48 11.95 -2.17
N HIS A 65 10.32 10.96 -1.29
CA HIS A 65 9.08 10.71 -0.56
C HIS A 65 8.90 11.74 0.57
N TYR A 66 9.97 12.03 1.32
CA TYR A 66 9.99 13.04 2.38
C TYR A 66 9.60 14.43 1.86
N GLN A 67 10.17 14.89 0.76
CA GLN A 67 9.85 16.20 0.19
C GLN A 67 8.38 16.35 -0.22
N ARG A 68 7.72 15.24 -0.60
CA ARG A 68 6.31 15.27 -1.02
C ARG A 68 5.36 15.22 0.16
N ASP A 69 5.68 14.43 1.18
CA ASP A 69 4.70 13.98 2.17
C ASP A 69 5.04 14.38 3.60
N GLN A 70 6.27 14.87 3.85
CA GLN A 70 6.86 15.13 5.18
C GLN A 70 6.64 13.97 6.17
N ASN A 71 6.55 12.74 5.66
CA ASN A 71 6.21 11.57 6.45
C ASN A 71 7.18 10.43 6.18
N ALA A 72 7.66 9.82 7.27
CA ALA A 72 8.54 8.66 7.23
C ALA A 72 7.79 7.36 6.90
N SER A 73 6.49 7.33 7.20
CA SER A 73 5.69 6.11 7.03
C SER A 73 5.33 5.87 5.58
N ARG A 74 5.22 4.59 5.25
CA ARG A 74 4.75 4.16 3.94
C ARG A 74 3.28 4.54 3.78
N ARG A 75 2.95 5.24 2.70
CA ARG A 75 1.55 5.38 2.29
C ARG A 75 0.97 4.00 2.00
N ARG A 76 -0.19 3.67 2.58
CA ARG A 76 -1.00 2.56 2.08
C ARG A 76 -1.33 2.87 0.63
N GLY A 77 -0.98 1.96 -0.28
CA GLY A 77 -1.31 2.11 -1.69
C GLY A 77 -2.81 2.32 -1.83
N SER A 78 -3.22 3.38 -2.51
CA SER A 78 -4.59 3.47 -2.97
C SER A 78 -4.80 2.33 -3.96
N GLY A 79 -5.77 1.47 -3.68
CA GLY A 79 -6.13 0.39 -4.59
C GLY A 79 -6.59 0.94 -5.95
N ARG A 80 -6.71 0.05 -6.94
CA ARG A 80 -7.27 0.42 -8.24
C ARG A 80 -8.63 1.10 -8.07
N ARG A 81 -8.81 2.26 -8.70
CA ARG A 81 -10.07 3.01 -8.68
C ARG A 81 -11.22 2.10 -9.11
N ARG A 82 -12.22 1.96 -8.24
CA ARG A 82 -13.43 1.18 -8.52
C ARG A 82 -14.29 1.93 -9.53
N ILE A 83 -14.73 1.21 -10.57
CA ILE A 83 -15.67 1.72 -11.59
C ILE A 83 -17.09 1.76 -11.01
N ILE A 84 -17.43 0.77 -10.18
CA ILE A 84 -18.73 0.64 -9.52
C ILE A 84 -18.68 1.34 -8.17
N THR A 85 -19.69 2.16 -7.88
CA THR A 85 -19.88 2.87 -6.61
C THR A 85 -20.62 1.98 -5.61
N THR A 86 -20.56 2.32 -4.33
CA THR A 86 -21.29 1.60 -3.27
C THR A 86 -22.81 1.56 -3.54
N ALA A 87 -23.39 2.64 -4.07
CA ALA A 87 -24.81 2.67 -4.43
C ALA A 87 -25.18 1.65 -5.53
N ASN A 88 -24.30 1.48 -6.52
CA ASN A 88 -24.46 0.47 -7.55
C ASN A 88 -24.36 -0.95 -6.98
N ASP A 89 -23.45 -1.18 -6.03
CA ASP A 89 -23.31 -2.48 -5.34
C ASP A 89 -24.61 -2.83 -4.57
N HIS A 90 -25.21 -1.86 -3.88
CA HIS A 90 -26.52 -2.04 -3.22
C HIS A 90 -27.65 -2.36 -4.20
N TYR A 91 -27.71 -1.64 -5.32
CA TYR A 91 -28.69 -1.90 -6.38
C TYR A 91 -28.56 -3.33 -6.93
N LEU A 92 -27.33 -3.79 -7.19
CA LEU A 92 -27.07 -5.14 -7.69
C LEU A 92 -27.54 -6.22 -6.70
N LEU A 93 -27.24 -6.06 -5.41
CA LEU A 93 -27.69 -7.00 -4.37
C LEU A 93 -29.23 -7.06 -4.27
N GLN A 94 -29.88 -5.90 -4.34
CA GLN A 94 -31.34 -5.82 -4.31
C GLN A 94 -31.96 -6.46 -5.56
N CYS A 95 -31.41 -6.21 -6.75
CA CYS A 95 -31.86 -6.81 -7.99
C CYS A 95 -31.66 -8.32 -8.01
N ALA A 96 -30.51 -8.82 -7.54
CA ALA A 96 -30.25 -10.25 -7.44
C ALA A 96 -31.24 -10.95 -6.49
N ARG A 97 -31.64 -10.29 -5.39
CA ARG A 97 -32.63 -10.82 -4.44
C ARG A 97 -34.05 -10.82 -5.02
N ARG A 98 -34.48 -9.71 -5.65
CA ARG A 98 -35.85 -9.53 -6.14
C ARG A 98 -36.11 -10.19 -7.50
N ARG A 99 -35.10 -10.29 -8.36
CA ARG A 99 -35.20 -10.73 -9.76
C ARG A 99 -34.17 -11.81 -10.05
N ARG A 100 -34.35 -12.97 -9.41
CA ARG A 100 -33.41 -14.12 -9.47
C ARG A 100 -33.20 -14.68 -10.88
N THR A 101 -34.10 -14.39 -11.83
CA THR A 101 -34.03 -14.84 -13.22
C THR A 101 -33.19 -13.92 -14.13
N LEU A 102 -32.76 -12.74 -13.64
CA LEU A 102 -31.97 -11.82 -14.45
C LEU A 102 -30.53 -12.32 -14.63
N THR A 103 -30.07 -12.29 -15.88
CA THR A 103 -28.69 -12.60 -16.21
C THR A 103 -27.75 -11.45 -15.83
N THR A 104 -26.50 -11.78 -15.54
CA THR A 104 -25.44 -10.78 -15.30
C THR A 104 -25.24 -9.81 -16.47
N ARG A 105 -25.52 -10.25 -17.71
CA ARG A 105 -25.44 -9.39 -18.89
C ARG A 105 -26.55 -8.33 -18.88
N GLN A 106 -27.78 -8.73 -18.55
CA GLN A 106 -28.91 -7.79 -18.43
C GLN A 106 -28.69 -6.79 -17.29
N LEU A 107 -28.19 -7.25 -16.14
CA LEU A 107 -27.85 -6.37 -15.02
C LEU A 107 -26.75 -5.36 -15.39
N ALA A 108 -25.71 -5.81 -16.12
CA ALA A 108 -24.65 -4.93 -16.59
C ALA A 108 -25.18 -3.86 -17.56
N SER A 109 -26.07 -4.22 -18.50
CA SER A 109 -26.69 -3.25 -19.41
C SER A 109 -27.56 -2.23 -18.68
N GLN A 110 -28.38 -2.66 -17.72
CA GLN A 110 -29.22 -1.75 -16.92
C GLN A 110 -28.37 -0.78 -16.09
N LEU A 111 -27.34 -1.31 -15.42
CA LEU A 111 -26.45 -0.50 -14.60
C LEU A 111 -25.63 0.47 -15.45
N SER A 112 -25.20 0.04 -16.64
CA SER A 112 -24.45 0.88 -17.57
C SER A 112 -25.30 2.04 -18.12
N ALA A 113 -26.56 1.77 -18.47
CA ALA A 113 -27.52 2.79 -18.89
C ALA A 113 -27.81 3.80 -17.78
N ALA A 114 -28.04 3.34 -16.54
CA ALA A 114 -28.32 4.21 -15.40
C ALA A 114 -27.10 5.05 -14.98
N ALA A 115 -25.90 4.45 -15.02
CA ALA A 115 -24.66 5.12 -14.58
C ALA A 115 -24.01 5.99 -15.67
N GLY A 116 -24.50 5.93 -16.93
CA GLY A 116 -23.94 6.63 -18.08
C GLY A 116 -22.50 6.20 -18.41
N LYS A 117 -22.08 5.01 -18.00
CA LYS A 117 -20.70 4.51 -18.15
C LYS A 117 -20.70 3.03 -18.54
N PRO A 118 -19.75 2.57 -19.38
CA PRO A 118 -19.68 1.17 -19.77
C PRO A 118 -19.27 0.32 -18.56
N ILE A 119 -20.14 -0.63 -18.18
CA ILE A 119 -19.88 -1.59 -17.11
C ILE A 119 -19.90 -3.00 -17.70
N SER A 120 -18.82 -3.74 -17.48
CA SER A 120 -18.68 -5.09 -18.04
C SER A 120 -19.47 -6.13 -17.24
N ARG A 121 -19.90 -7.21 -17.93
CA ARG A 121 -20.49 -8.40 -17.30
C ARG A 121 -19.59 -8.97 -16.19
N GLN A 122 -18.28 -8.98 -16.42
CA GLN A 122 -17.29 -9.51 -15.46
C GLN A 122 -17.26 -8.67 -14.17
N THR A 123 -17.41 -7.34 -14.29
CA THR A 123 -17.46 -6.46 -13.12
C THR A 123 -18.67 -6.76 -12.26
N VAL A 124 -19.86 -6.92 -12.88
CA VAL A 124 -21.09 -7.29 -12.16
C VAL A 124 -21.01 -8.69 -11.57
N SER A 125 -20.50 -9.67 -12.32
CA SER A 125 -20.35 -11.04 -11.85
C SER A 125 -19.44 -11.12 -10.63
N ARG A 126 -18.28 -10.44 -10.63
CA ARG A 126 -17.40 -10.37 -9.44
C ARG A 126 -18.12 -9.81 -8.22
N ARG A 127 -18.99 -8.81 -8.40
CA ARG A 127 -19.75 -8.22 -7.29
C ARG A 127 -20.84 -9.10 -6.71
N LEU A 128 -21.43 -9.98 -7.52
CA LEU A 128 -22.45 -10.91 -7.04
C LEU A 128 -21.85 -12.15 -6.35
N HIS A 129 -20.54 -12.36 -6.49
CA HIS A 129 -19.81 -13.50 -5.90
C HIS A 129 -18.73 -13.07 -4.88
N GLU A 130 -18.62 -11.77 -4.57
CA GLU A 130 -17.83 -11.24 -3.44
C GLU A 130 -18.59 -11.48 -2.12
#